data_AF-A0A8H6N9N6-F1
#
_entry.id   AF-A0A8H6N9N6-F1
#
_cell.length_a   1.000
_cell.length_b   1.000
_cell.length_c   1.000
_cell.angle_alpha   90.00
_cell.angle_beta   90.00
_cell.angle_gamma   90.00
#
_symmetry.space_group_name_H-M   'P 1'
#
loop_
_entity.id
_entity.type
_entity.pdbx_description
1 polymer ?
#
loop_
_entity_poly.entity_id
_entity_poly.type
_entity_poly.pdbx_seq_one_letter_code
_entity_poly.pdbx_strand_id
1 'polypeptide(L)'
;MHIHTRRFSLHQLPSQAQSENAIVKGQSSTPSTNGQPVPEANLMRLLQLQQPLRAAVAAASGLLRPTASIPQPSVVAAANALVAGRRYASVKSQGAYKTKPKRTIPKKLGAKRTGDQYVLPGNIIYKQRGTLWWPGENCIMGRDHTIHAMATGYVKYYRDPARHPDRKYIGVVFNKEDTLPYPANAQRKRRLNMSVHPISKPVETPEISASGIPTQIVRPAVQAQKGRPAQPERLLRLRDDYSYREDNWRIGRLVKLRLPGMSRKAKMRHRRWAKEKTMAGQRAAAAKYGDMEMDEWTLAASKRLEEQRNAAAKAKNVKAKNKAAKMAAKKTKQKR
;
A
#
# COMPACT_ATOMS: atom_id res chain seq x y z
N MET A 1 4.22 70.52 -19.43
CA MET A 1 3.73 71.52 -20.42
C MET A 1 3.90 70.86 -21.78
N HIS A 2 2.91 70.46 -22.58
CA HIS A 2 1.51 70.78 -22.69
C HIS A 2 0.70 69.52 -23.04
N ILE A 3 -0.47 69.44 -22.43
CA ILE A 3 -1.55 68.48 -22.67
C ILE A 3 -2.31 68.97 -23.91
N HIS A 4 -2.72 68.07 -24.81
CA HIS A 4 -3.80 68.35 -25.76
C HIS A 4 -4.79 67.18 -25.82
N THR A 5 -6.00 67.54 -25.43
CA THR A 5 -7.24 66.78 -25.31
C THR A 5 -7.95 66.62 -26.65
N ARG A 6 -8.63 65.49 -26.87
CA ARG A 6 -9.84 65.45 -27.70
C ARG A 6 -10.93 64.60 -27.04
N ARG A 7 -12.14 65.16 -27.09
CA ARG A 7 -13.36 64.91 -26.32
C ARG A 7 -14.50 64.87 -27.34
N PHE A 8 -15.38 63.86 -27.31
CA PHE A 8 -16.70 63.82 -27.98
C PHE A 8 -17.46 62.63 -27.33
N SER A 9 -18.39 62.81 -26.37
CA SER A 9 -19.82 63.24 -26.44
C SER A 9 -20.68 62.32 -27.32
N LEU A 10 -21.44 61.33 -26.79
CA LEU A 10 -22.80 61.34 -26.17
C LEU A 10 -23.98 61.55 -27.15
N HIS A 11 -24.82 60.50 -27.29
CA HIS A 11 -26.29 60.43 -27.53
C HIS A 11 -26.65 58.92 -27.63
N GLN A 12 -27.49 58.24 -26.85
CA GLN A 12 -28.83 58.40 -26.22
C GLN A 12 -30.01 57.88 -27.07
N LEU A 13 -30.45 56.63 -26.75
CA LEU A 13 -31.80 55.97 -26.62
C LEU A 13 -32.96 56.31 -27.60
N PRO A 14 -33.92 55.38 -27.94
CA PRO A 14 -34.94 54.75 -27.05
C PRO A 14 -35.17 53.21 -27.31
N SER A 15 -35.70 52.34 -26.42
CA SER A 15 -36.98 52.19 -25.68
C SER A 15 -38.16 51.53 -26.47
N GLN A 16 -38.88 50.62 -25.77
CA GLN A 16 -40.12 49.84 -26.03
C GLN A 16 -39.89 48.33 -26.34
N ALA A 17 -40.28 47.30 -25.55
CA ALA A 17 -41.54 46.95 -24.82
C ALA A 17 -42.70 46.68 -25.81
N GLN A 18 -43.50 45.59 -25.82
CA GLN A 18 -43.83 44.50 -24.88
C GLN A 18 -44.32 43.20 -25.62
N SER A 19 -44.39 42.11 -24.84
CA SER A 19 -45.39 41.02 -24.79
C SER A 19 -45.87 40.27 -26.06
N GLU A 20 -45.82 38.93 -26.02
CA GLU A 20 -47.02 38.08 -25.86
C GLU A 20 -46.70 36.59 -25.60
N ASN A 21 -47.65 35.95 -24.94
CA ASN A 21 -47.62 34.62 -24.33
C ASN A 21 -47.77 33.47 -25.34
N ALA A 22 -47.14 32.32 -25.05
CA ALA A 22 -47.68 31.01 -25.46
C ALA A 22 -47.26 29.90 -24.48
N ILE A 23 -48.28 29.39 -23.79
CA ILE A 23 -48.32 28.27 -22.88
C ILE A 23 -48.34 26.96 -23.69
N VAL A 24 -47.47 26.00 -23.39
CA VAL A 24 -47.73 24.58 -23.69
C VAL A 24 -47.31 23.71 -22.49
N LYS A 25 -48.27 22.90 -22.07
CA LYS A 25 -48.31 22.02 -20.89
C LYS A 25 -47.58 20.69 -21.13
N GLY A 26 -47.04 20.13 -20.05
CA GLY A 26 -46.99 18.68 -19.77
C GLY A 26 -45.70 17.96 -20.20
N GLN A 27 -45.13 17.02 -19.46
CA GLN A 27 -45.52 16.34 -18.22
C GLN A 27 -44.23 15.82 -17.56
N SER A 28 -44.05 16.08 -16.26
CA SER A 28 -43.03 15.44 -15.43
C SER A 28 -43.74 14.57 -14.39
N SER A 29 -43.68 13.25 -14.54
CA SER A 29 -44.21 12.30 -13.57
C SER A 29 -43.12 11.85 -12.62
N THR A 30 -43.12 12.41 -11.41
CA THR A 30 -42.61 11.73 -10.20
C THR A 30 -43.71 10.83 -9.63
N PRO A 31 -43.36 9.71 -8.98
CA PRO A 31 -44.14 9.29 -7.83
C PRO A 31 -43.26 9.19 -6.58
N SER A 32 -43.65 9.92 -5.55
CA SER A 32 -43.28 9.68 -4.16
C SER A 32 -44.58 9.34 -3.42
N THR A 33 -44.70 8.09 -2.94
CA THR A 33 -45.58 7.72 -1.82
C THR A 33 -44.97 6.53 -1.06
N ASN A 34 -44.46 6.84 0.12
CA ASN A 34 -44.57 6.13 1.41
C ASN A 34 -44.64 4.58 1.44
N GLY A 35 -43.54 3.98 1.92
CA GLY A 35 -43.49 3.19 3.17
C GLY A 35 -44.31 1.92 3.33
N GLN A 36 -43.65 0.76 3.25
CA GLN A 36 -43.60 -0.31 4.28
C GLN A 36 -42.39 -1.23 4.00
N PRO A 37 -41.72 -1.81 5.03
CA PRO A 37 -40.51 -2.60 4.89
C PRO A 37 -40.81 -4.10 4.68
N VAL A 38 -40.09 -4.74 3.76
CA VAL A 38 -40.13 -6.19 3.54
C VAL A 38 -38.93 -6.84 4.25
N PRO A 39 -39.12 -7.75 5.22
CA PRO A 39 -38.06 -8.60 5.71
C PRO A 39 -38.19 -9.98 5.08
N GLU A 40 -37.18 -10.48 4.38
CA GLU A 40 -37.02 -11.93 4.23
C GLU A 40 -35.56 -12.28 3.93
N ALA A 41 -34.87 -12.63 5.01
CA ALA A 41 -33.62 -13.35 4.99
C ALA A 41 -33.91 -14.84 4.85
N ASN A 42 -32.95 -15.55 4.23
CA ASN A 42 -32.80 -17.00 4.21
C ASN A 42 -33.96 -17.78 3.58
N LEU A 43 -33.74 -18.33 2.39
CA LEU A 43 -34.02 -19.73 2.06
C LEU A 43 -33.34 -20.06 0.72
N MET A 44 -32.95 -21.32 0.55
CA MET A 44 -32.37 -21.95 -0.65
C MET A 44 -30.85 -21.88 -0.84
N ARG A 45 -30.14 -22.57 0.06
CA ARG A 45 -28.86 -23.20 -0.27
C ARG A 45 -28.87 -24.66 0.18
N LEU A 46 -29.44 -25.55 -0.63
CA LEU A 46 -29.20 -26.99 -0.51
C LEU A 46 -29.67 -27.69 -1.78
N LEU A 47 -28.75 -28.27 -2.56
CA LEU A 47 -28.97 -29.47 -3.37
C LEU A 47 -27.63 -29.97 -3.95
N GLN A 48 -27.32 -31.22 -3.59
CA GLN A 48 -26.64 -32.26 -4.38
C GLN A 48 -25.10 -32.24 -4.50
N LEU A 49 -24.46 -32.89 -3.51
CA LEU A 49 -23.28 -33.73 -3.70
C LEU A 49 -23.67 -35.15 -3.27
N GLN A 50 -23.93 -36.05 -4.21
CA GLN A 50 -24.04 -37.49 -3.95
C GLN A 50 -22.75 -38.17 -4.44
N GLN A 51 -22.03 -38.81 -3.51
CA GLN A 51 -20.98 -39.77 -3.79
C GLN A 51 -21.59 -41.18 -3.64
N PRO A 52 -21.33 -42.14 -4.55
CA PRO A 52 -21.75 -43.52 -4.35
C PRO A 52 -20.68 -44.30 -3.58
N LEU A 53 -20.97 -44.65 -2.32
CA LEU A 53 -20.32 -45.76 -1.63
C LEU A 53 -21.07 -47.05 -1.98
N ARG A 54 -20.42 -47.92 -2.75
CA ARG A 54 -20.81 -49.32 -2.97
C ARG A 54 -20.12 -50.19 -1.92
N ALA A 55 -20.87 -50.82 -1.02
CA ALA A 55 -20.46 -52.07 -0.38
C ALA A 55 -21.64 -52.76 0.33
N ALA A 56 -21.76 -54.06 0.07
CA ALA A 56 -22.39 -55.12 0.86
C ALA A 56 -23.89 -55.03 1.21
N VAL A 57 -24.67 -56.04 0.79
CA VAL A 57 -25.04 -57.20 1.62
C VAL A 57 -25.81 -58.19 0.74
N ALA A 58 -25.49 -59.48 0.92
CA ALA A 58 -26.11 -60.63 0.30
C ALA A 58 -27.24 -61.19 1.18
N ALA A 59 -28.32 -61.71 0.57
CA ALA A 59 -29.20 -62.78 1.05
C ALA A 59 -30.16 -63.12 -0.11
N ALA A 60 -30.09 -64.30 -0.72
CA ALA A 60 -30.97 -65.47 -0.50
C ALA A 60 -32.47 -65.11 -0.71
N SER A 61 -33.29 -65.75 -1.55
CA SER A 61 -33.44 -67.19 -1.87
C SER A 61 -34.66 -67.38 -2.81
N GLY A 62 -34.71 -68.50 -3.56
CA GLY A 62 -35.93 -69.08 -4.16
C GLY A 62 -36.01 -69.06 -5.70
N LEU A 63 -35.50 -70.07 -6.42
CA LEU A 63 -36.15 -71.34 -6.84
C LEU A 63 -37.11 -71.23 -8.05
N LEU A 64 -36.65 -71.67 -9.24
CA LEU A 64 -37.18 -72.81 -10.04
C LEU A 64 -36.64 -72.78 -11.50
N ARG A 65 -36.13 -73.94 -11.95
CA ARG A 65 -35.66 -74.34 -13.30
C ARG A 65 -36.86 -74.95 -14.09
N PRO A 66 -36.87 -75.21 -15.43
CA PRO A 66 -35.89 -76.12 -16.09
C PRO A 66 -35.51 -75.88 -17.59
N THR A 67 -34.35 -76.46 -17.93
CA THR A 67 -33.96 -77.22 -19.17
C THR A 67 -33.86 -76.56 -20.56
N ALA A 68 -32.62 -76.42 -21.05
CA ALA A 68 -32.14 -77.12 -22.26
C ALA A 68 -30.59 -77.19 -22.23
N SER A 69 -30.06 -78.39 -22.40
CA SER A 69 -28.64 -78.76 -22.40
C SER A 69 -28.16 -79.02 -23.82
N ILE A 70 -27.01 -78.48 -24.22
CA ILE A 70 -26.26 -78.94 -25.40
C ILE A 70 -24.92 -79.52 -24.89
N PRO A 71 -24.56 -80.77 -25.27
CA PRO A 71 -23.32 -81.41 -24.85
C PRO A 71 -22.11 -81.06 -25.74
N GLN A 72 -20.93 -81.29 -25.15
CA GLN A 72 -19.54 -80.97 -25.54
C GLN A 72 -19.06 -81.67 -26.84
N PRO A 73 -17.83 -81.38 -27.34
CA PRO A 73 -16.71 -82.20 -26.85
C PRO A 73 -15.38 -81.46 -26.59
N SER A 74 -14.69 -82.01 -25.59
CA SER A 74 -13.32 -81.82 -25.16
C SER A 74 -12.27 -82.24 -26.19
N VAL A 75 -11.23 -81.42 -26.39
CA VAL A 75 -9.90 -81.88 -26.83
C VAL A 75 -8.79 -81.24 -25.98
N VAL A 76 -8.24 -82.10 -25.12
CA VAL A 76 -6.83 -82.26 -24.72
C VAL A 76 -5.96 -80.99 -24.59
N ALA A 77 -5.59 -80.71 -23.34
CA ALA A 77 -4.46 -79.88 -22.98
C ALA A 77 -3.14 -80.50 -23.48
N ALA A 78 -2.32 -79.70 -24.16
CA ALA A 78 -0.90 -79.94 -24.28
C ALA A 78 -0.16 -78.62 -24.08
N ALA A 79 0.76 -78.65 -23.11
CA ALA A 79 1.58 -77.55 -22.66
C ALA A 79 2.34 -76.88 -23.81
N ASN A 80 2.29 -75.55 -23.87
CA ASN A 80 3.41 -74.78 -24.39
C ASN A 80 3.87 -73.79 -23.34
N ALA A 81 5.04 -74.14 -22.82
CA ALA A 81 5.76 -73.50 -21.76
C ALA A 81 6.03 -72.02 -22.03
N LEU A 82 6.11 -71.29 -20.93
CA LEU A 82 6.79 -70.03 -20.71
C LEU A 82 7.97 -69.79 -21.69
N VAL A 83 7.71 -69.18 -22.84
CA VAL A 83 8.74 -68.39 -23.52
C VAL A 83 8.68 -67.01 -22.92
N ALA A 84 9.41 -66.84 -21.80
CA ALA A 84 9.76 -65.54 -21.24
C ALA A 84 10.75 -64.84 -22.19
N GLY A 85 10.28 -64.48 -23.39
CA GLY A 85 11.02 -63.63 -24.30
C GLY A 85 11.13 -62.24 -23.69
N ARG A 86 12.30 -61.92 -23.11
CA ARG A 86 12.62 -60.57 -22.63
C ARG A 86 12.60 -59.62 -23.81
N ARG A 87 11.45 -59.00 -24.07
CA ARG A 87 11.33 -57.96 -25.10
C ARG A 87 12.06 -56.71 -24.60
N TYR A 88 13.22 -56.42 -25.17
CA TYR A 88 13.85 -55.10 -25.03
C TYR A 88 13.04 -54.11 -25.86
N ALA A 89 11.99 -53.53 -25.27
CA ALA A 89 11.33 -52.37 -25.85
C ALA A 89 12.29 -51.17 -25.67
N SER A 90 13.06 -50.85 -26.71
CA SER A 90 13.73 -49.56 -26.78
C SER A 90 12.65 -48.50 -26.99
N VAL A 91 12.47 -47.63 -26.00
CA VAL A 91 11.48 -46.56 -26.08
C VAL A 91 12.00 -45.54 -27.09
N LYS A 92 11.37 -45.50 -28.27
CA LYS A 92 11.67 -44.59 -29.39
C LYS A 92 11.55 -43.10 -29.06
N SER A 93 11.04 -42.75 -27.88
CA SER A 93 10.92 -41.35 -27.46
C SER A 93 12.11 -40.99 -26.57
N GLN A 94 12.82 -39.93 -26.96
CA GLN A 94 13.82 -39.17 -26.21
C GLN A 94 13.23 -38.55 -24.91
N GLY A 95 12.62 -39.37 -24.05
CA GLY A 95 11.86 -38.95 -22.88
C GLY A 95 12.04 -39.92 -21.71
N ALA A 96 11.86 -39.40 -20.49
CA ALA A 96 11.99 -40.18 -19.26
C ALA A 96 10.97 -41.33 -19.19
N TYR A 97 11.36 -42.42 -18.52
CA TYR A 97 10.59 -43.66 -18.32
C TYR A 97 9.13 -43.46 -17.87
N LYS A 98 8.82 -42.34 -17.19
CA LYS A 98 7.46 -41.89 -16.87
C LYS A 98 7.38 -40.36 -17.06
N THR A 99 6.78 -39.91 -18.16
CA THR A 99 6.58 -38.48 -18.42
C THR A 99 5.56 -37.90 -17.44
N LYS A 100 5.99 -36.95 -16.60
CA LYS A 100 5.09 -36.18 -15.74
C LYS A 100 4.13 -35.36 -16.61
N PRO A 101 2.83 -35.22 -16.24
CA PRO A 101 1.91 -34.38 -16.99
C PRO A 101 2.33 -32.91 -16.91
N LYS A 102 3.02 -32.42 -17.94
CA LYS A 102 3.47 -31.01 -18.05
C LYS A 102 2.36 -30.18 -18.69
N ARG A 103 1.42 -29.69 -17.89
CA ARG A 103 0.39 -28.73 -18.33
C ARG A 103 0.41 -27.48 -17.46
N THR A 104 0.44 -26.30 -18.09
CA THR A 104 0.37 -25.02 -17.38
C THR A 104 -0.92 -24.28 -17.77
N ILE A 105 -1.43 -23.43 -16.87
CA ILE A 105 -2.60 -22.58 -17.13
C ILE A 105 -2.23 -21.52 -18.18
N PRO A 106 -3.08 -21.28 -19.20
CA PRO A 106 -2.81 -20.27 -20.23
C PRO A 106 -2.68 -18.88 -19.61
N LYS A 107 -1.58 -18.19 -19.92
CA LYS A 107 -1.25 -16.87 -19.34
C LYS A 107 -1.96 -15.70 -20.02
N LYS A 108 -2.64 -15.95 -21.14
CA LYS A 108 -3.43 -14.97 -21.92
C LYS A 108 -2.64 -13.68 -22.24
N LEU A 109 -1.38 -13.83 -22.65
CA LEU A 109 -0.51 -12.73 -23.08
C LEU A 109 -0.99 -12.14 -24.43
N GLY A 110 -0.31 -11.11 -24.93
CA GLY A 110 -0.59 -10.45 -26.21
C GLY A 110 -1.51 -9.23 -26.11
N ALA A 111 -1.92 -8.73 -27.27
CA ALA A 111 -2.82 -7.60 -27.39
C ALA A 111 -4.19 -7.87 -26.76
N LYS A 112 -4.75 -6.83 -26.16
CA LYS A 112 -6.11 -6.79 -25.60
C LYS A 112 -6.94 -5.68 -26.25
N ARG A 113 -6.26 -4.68 -26.82
CA ARG A 113 -6.84 -3.63 -27.65
C ARG A 113 -6.05 -3.50 -28.95
N THR A 114 -6.76 -3.46 -30.07
CA THR A 114 -6.17 -3.28 -31.40
C THR A 114 -5.96 -1.80 -31.71
N GLY A 115 -5.32 -1.50 -32.85
CA GLY A 115 -5.25 -0.13 -33.35
C GLY A 115 -6.65 0.47 -33.52
N ASP A 116 -6.77 1.76 -33.25
CA ASP A 116 -7.97 2.59 -33.39
C ASP A 116 -9.16 2.17 -32.52
N GLN A 117 -8.93 1.29 -31.53
CA GLN A 117 -9.95 0.92 -30.58
C GLN A 117 -10.06 1.93 -29.45
N TYR A 118 -11.29 2.28 -29.09
CA TYR A 118 -11.58 3.20 -27.98
C TYR A 118 -11.23 2.55 -26.62
N VAL A 119 -10.58 3.33 -25.75
CA VAL A 119 -10.14 2.92 -24.43
C VAL A 119 -10.41 3.98 -23.37
N LEU A 120 -10.62 3.50 -22.13
CA LEU A 120 -10.74 4.32 -20.92
C LEU A 120 -9.47 4.20 -20.08
N PRO A 121 -9.19 5.15 -19.17
CA PRO A 121 -8.08 5.05 -18.22
C PRO A 121 -8.12 3.73 -17.45
N GLY A 122 -6.97 3.08 -17.32
CA GLY A 122 -6.81 1.79 -16.65
C GLY A 122 -6.99 0.55 -17.54
N ASN A 123 -7.61 0.69 -18.73
CA ASN A 123 -7.78 -0.43 -19.66
C ASN A 123 -6.42 -1.01 -20.06
N ILE A 124 -6.33 -2.34 -20.04
CA ILE A 124 -5.15 -3.08 -20.51
C ILE A 124 -5.14 -3.04 -22.04
N ILE A 125 -4.02 -2.60 -22.62
CA ILE A 125 -3.81 -2.58 -24.07
C ILE A 125 -3.02 -3.82 -24.50
N TYR A 126 -1.94 -4.16 -23.78
CA TYR A 126 -1.07 -5.28 -24.14
C TYR A 126 -0.46 -5.94 -22.89
N LYS A 127 -0.57 -7.27 -22.79
CA LYS A 127 0.08 -8.08 -21.73
C LYS A 127 1.31 -8.77 -22.29
N GLN A 128 2.47 -8.62 -21.64
CA GLN A 128 3.73 -9.12 -22.17
C GLN A 128 4.66 -9.68 -21.08
N ARG A 129 5.77 -10.27 -21.52
CA ARG A 129 6.91 -10.63 -20.69
C ARG A 129 8.11 -9.86 -21.22
N GLY A 130 8.71 -9.03 -20.38
CA GLY A 130 9.63 -7.99 -20.83
C GLY A 130 8.90 -6.92 -21.66
N THR A 131 9.68 -6.01 -22.25
CA THR A 131 9.18 -4.86 -23.01
C THR A 131 9.28 -5.07 -24.52
N LEU A 132 8.35 -5.87 -25.08
CA LEU A 132 8.20 -6.02 -26.54
C LEU A 132 7.66 -4.73 -27.16
N TRP A 133 6.71 -4.13 -26.47
CA TRP A 133 6.19 -2.79 -26.72
C TRP A 133 6.51 -1.90 -25.53
N TRP A 134 6.82 -0.65 -25.81
CA TRP A 134 7.12 0.38 -24.83
C TRP A 134 5.91 1.32 -24.66
N PRO A 135 5.70 1.89 -23.47
CA PRO A 135 4.67 2.90 -23.27
C PRO A 135 5.01 4.18 -24.05
N GLY A 136 4.11 4.57 -24.95
CA GLY A 136 4.15 5.80 -25.73
C GLY A 136 3.30 6.91 -25.11
N GLU A 137 2.71 7.75 -25.97
CA GLU A 137 1.87 8.87 -25.52
C GLU A 137 0.64 8.39 -24.74
N ASN A 138 0.31 9.04 -23.62
CA ASN A 138 -0.86 8.73 -22.77
C ASN A 138 -0.98 7.24 -22.32
N CYS A 139 0.14 6.53 -22.23
CA CYS A 139 0.21 5.15 -21.75
C CYS A 139 1.12 5.04 -20.52
N ILE A 140 0.83 4.08 -19.65
CA ILE A 140 1.71 3.72 -18.53
C ILE A 140 2.03 2.23 -18.58
N MET A 141 3.11 1.83 -17.91
CA MET A 141 3.55 0.45 -17.81
C MET A 141 3.47 -0.04 -16.37
N GLY A 142 2.80 -1.18 -16.16
CA GLY A 142 2.67 -1.82 -14.85
C GLY A 142 3.94 -2.60 -14.46
N ARG A 143 3.94 -3.14 -13.22
CA ARG A 143 5.05 -3.93 -12.67
C ARG A 143 5.43 -5.14 -13.53
N ASP A 144 4.45 -5.76 -14.17
CA ASP A 144 4.65 -6.93 -15.04
C ASP A 144 4.83 -6.57 -16.52
N HIS A 145 5.19 -5.31 -16.80
CA HIS A 145 5.33 -4.72 -18.13
C HIS A 145 4.05 -4.67 -18.96
N THR A 146 2.88 -4.88 -18.34
CA THR A 146 1.58 -4.66 -18.98
C THR A 146 1.38 -3.18 -19.29
N ILE A 147 0.92 -2.85 -20.50
CA ILE A 147 0.66 -1.47 -20.91
C ILE A 147 -0.82 -1.14 -20.67
N HIS A 148 -1.06 -0.01 -20.00
CA HIS A 148 -2.38 0.51 -19.68
C HIS A 148 -2.58 1.90 -20.30
N ALA A 149 -3.83 2.22 -20.64
CA ALA A 149 -4.24 3.56 -21.05
C ALA A 149 -4.28 4.50 -19.83
N MET A 150 -3.73 5.71 -19.96
CA MET A 150 -3.80 6.76 -18.93
C MET A 150 -4.96 7.73 -19.16
N ALA A 151 -5.39 7.87 -20.41
CA ALA A 151 -6.46 8.78 -20.82
C ALA A 151 -7.51 8.08 -21.68
N THR A 152 -8.69 8.71 -21.80
CA THR A 152 -9.73 8.30 -22.74
C THR A 152 -9.31 8.65 -24.17
N GLY A 153 -9.43 7.71 -25.10
CA GLY A 153 -8.99 7.93 -26.48
C GLY A 153 -8.91 6.65 -27.30
N TYR A 154 -8.09 6.66 -28.33
CA TYR A 154 -7.91 5.55 -29.29
C TYR A 154 -6.47 5.05 -29.28
N VAL A 155 -6.29 3.72 -29.31
CA VAL A 155 -4.97 3.09 -29.26
C VAL A 155 -4.25 3.20 -30.61
N LYS A 156 -2.98 3.60 -30.61
CA LYS A 156 -2.12 3.62 -31.80
C LYS A 156 -0.83 2.87 -31.52
N TYR A 157 -0.45 1.97 -32.43
CA TYR A 157 0.82 1.26 -32.42
C TYR A 157 1.76 1.98 -33.40
N TYR A 158 2.95 2.39 -32.95
CA TYR A 158 3.86 3.20 -33.76
C TYR A 158 5.33 2.95 -33.43
N ARG A 159 6.22 3.48 -34.27
CA ARG A 159 7.66 3.55 -34.04
C ARG A 159 8.07 5.01 -34.00
N ASP A 160 9.03 5.32 -33.13
CA ASP A 160 9.52 6.69 -32.94
C ASP A 160 11.04 6.70 -33.01
N PRO A 161 11.61 6.84 -34.22
CA PRO A 161 13.06 6.81 -34.41
C PRO A 161 13.74 8.02 -33.77
N ALA A 162 13.05 9.15 -33.63
CA ALA A 162 13.59 10.35 -32.97
C ALA A 162 13.79 10.12 -31.47
N ARG A 163 12.93 9.31 -30.83
CA ARG A 163 13.09 8.94 -29.43
C ARG A 163 14.03 7.75 -29.22
N HIS A 164 13.85 6.68 -29.99
CA HIS A 164 14.74 5.51 -29.96
C HIS A 164 14.59 4.69 -31.24
N PRO A 165 15.70 4.40 -31.98
CA PRO A 165 15.64 3.82 -33.32
C PRO A 165 14.94 2.45 -33.37
N ASP A 166 15.25 1.54 -32.44
CA ASP A 166 14.76 0.15 -32.53
C ASP A 166 13.46 -0.15 -31.77
N ARG A 167 12.95 0.81 -30.97
CA ARG A 167 11.83 0.55 -30.07
C ARG A 167 10.48 0.73 -30.75
N LYS A 168 9.53 -0.09 -30.33
CA LYS A 168 8.13 -0.02 -30.75
C LYS A 168 7.28 0.47 -29.59
N TYR A 169 6.34 1.36 -29.87
CA TYR A 169 5.55 2.05 -28.85
C TYR A 169 4.05 1.81 -29.03
N ILE A 170 3.33 1.89 -27.93
CA ILE A 170 1.87 1.91 -27.88
C ILE A 170 1.46 3.21 -27.21
N GLY A 171 0.68 4.03 -27.90
CA GLY A 171 0.14 5.28 -27.38
C GLY A 171 -1.38 5.31 -27.45
N VAL A 172 -1.97 6.30 -26.78
CA VAL A 172 -3.39 6.64 -26.85
C VAL A 172 -3.53 8.09 -27.30
N VAL A 173 -4.27 8.30 -28.38
CA VAL A 173 -4.59 9.62 -28.93
C VAL A 173 -6.01 10.04 -28.55
N PHE A 174 -6.29 11.34 -28.44
CA PHE A 174 -7.62 11.81 -28.07
C PHE A 174 -8.60 11.72 -29.22
N ASN A 175 -8.18 12.14 -30.42
CA ASN A 175 -8.97 12.05 -31.63
C ASN A 175 -8.53 10.82 -32.43
N LYS A 176 -9.47 10.11 -33.03
CA LYS A 176 -9.18 8.89 -33.80
C LYS A 176 -8.27 9.14 -35.01
N GLU A 177 -8.39 10.33 -35.59
CA GLU A 177 -7.67 10.81 -36.76
C GLU A 177 -6.20 11.13 -36.49
N ASP A 178 -5.83 11.35 -35.23
CA ASP A 178 -4.46 11.70 -34.87
C ASP A 178 -3.51 10.51 -35.13
N THR A 179 -2.36 10.82 -35.74
CA THR A 179 -1.28 9.87 -36.01
C THR A 179 -0.11 10.10 -35.05
N LEU A 180 0.43 9.01 -34.49
CA LEU A 180 1.68 9.02 -33.71
C LEU A 180 2.84 8.53 -34.59
N PRO A 181 4.08 9.00 -34.37
CA PRO A 181 4.52 9.95 -33.33
C PRO A 181 4.15 11.40 -33.65
N TYR A 182 3.91 12.23 -32.63
CA TYR A 182 3.76 13.67 -32.82
C TYR A 182 5.11 14.32 -33.12
N PRO A 183 5.16 15.38 -33.95
CA PRO A 183 6.41 16.10 -34.20
C PRO A 183 6.88 16.81 -32.93
N ALA A 184 8.20 16.81 -32.70
CA ALA A 184 8.82 17.27 -31.45
C ALA A 184 8.51 18.75 -31.11
N ASN A 185 8.33 19.59 -32.14
CA ASN A 185 8.10 21.04 -31.98
C ASN A 185 6.61 21.41 -31.89
N ALA A 186 5.67 20.47 -32.03
CA ALA A 186 4.26 20.77 -31.92
C ALA A 186 3.80 20.88 -30.46
N GLN A 187 2.78 21.70 -30.23
CA GLN A 187 2.15 21.80 -28.92
C GLN A 187 1.55 20.45 -28.51
N ARG A 188 1.79 20.07 -27.24
CA ARG A 188 1.22 18.85 -26.68
C ARG A 188 -0.30 18.95 -26.58
N LYS A 189 -1.00 18.06 -27.28
CA LYS A 189 -2.45 17.86 -27.12
C LYS A 189 -2.72 17.32 -25.69
N ARG A 190 -3.65 17.93 -24.95
CA ARG A 190 -4.07 17.51 -23.58
C ARG A 190 -5.57 17.74 -23.41
N ARG A 191 -6.23 16.93 -22.56
CA ARG A 191 -7.62 17.13 -22.16
C ARG A 191 -7.70 17.64 -20.73
N LEU A 192 -8.65 18.54 -20.46
CA LEU A 192 -8.90 19.07 -19.13
C LEU A 192 -9.56 18.03 -18.21
N ASN A 193 -10.48 17.21 -18.75
CA ASN A 193 -11.19 16.13 -18.02
C ASN A 193 -11.82 16.58 -16.68
N MET A 194 -12.35 17.80 -16.64
CA MET A 194 -13.06 18.34 -15.47
C MET A 194 -14.45 18.82 -15.89
N SER A 195 -15.44 18.59 -15.04
CA SER A 195 -16.78 19.16 -15.13
C SER A 195 -16.90 20.39 -14.22
N VAL A 196 -17.66 21.38 -14.65
CA VAL A 196 -17.94 22.56 -13.84
C VAL A 196 -18.95 22.20 -12.77
N HIS A 197 -18.57 22.39 -11.50
CA HIS A 197 -19.48 22.29 -10.36
C HIS A 197 -19.42 23.59 -9.56
N PRO A 198 -20.58 24.15 -9.14
CA PRO A 198 -20.59 25.32 -8.29
C PRO A 198 -19.93 24.98 -6.95
N ILE A 199 -19.13 25.91 -6.42
CA ILE A 199 -18.48 25.73 -5.11
C ILE A 199 -19.56 25.80 -4.04
N SER A 200 -19.78 24.71 -3.31
CA SER A 200 -20.67 24.71 -2.15
C SER A 200 -20.03 25.50 -1.02
N LYS A 201 -20.79 26.45 -0.45
CA LYS A 201 -20.38 27.13 0.77
C LYS A 201 -20.33 26.10 1.92
N PRO A 202 -19.37 26.19 2.85
CA PRO A 202 -19.36 25.31 4.00
C PRO A 202 -20.67 25.50 4.79
N VAL A 203 -21.34 24.40 5.11
CA VAL A 203 -22.52 24.44 5.97
C VAL A 203 -22.07 24.87 7.36
N GLU A 204 -22.60 25.99 7.85
CA GLU A 204 -22.38 26.43 9.21
C GLU A 204 -23.02 25.41 10.15
N THR A 205 -22.20 24.73 10.95
CA THR A 205 -22.72 23.85 12.00
C THR A 205 -23.31 24.74 13.10
N PRO A 206 -24.60 24.60 13.45
CA PRO A 206 -25.16 25.40 14.53
C PRO A 206 -24.38 25.16 15.83
N GLU A 207 -24.24 26.21 16.64
CA GLU A 207 -23.55 26.11 17.93
C GLU A 207 -24.27 25.15 18.88
N ILE A 208 -25.58 24.99 18.68
CA ILE A 208 -26.46 24.18 19.50
C ILE A 208 -27.08 23.11 18.59
N SER A 209 -27.06 21.86 19.06
CA SER A 209 -27.72 20.74 18.39
C SER A 209 -29.25 20.88 18.49
N ALA A 210 -29.98 20.09 17.71
CA ALA A 210 -31.45 20.06 17.78
C ALA A 210 -31.98 19.77 19.20
N SER A 211 -31.21 19.04 20.01
CA SER A 211 -31.53 18.71 21.39
C SER A 211 -31.20 19.82 22.41
N GLY A 212 -30.77 21.00 21.97
CA GLY A 212 -30.38 22.11 22.85
C GLY A 212 -28.97 21.97 23.46
N ILE A 213 -28.19 20.95 23.04
CA ILE A 213 -26.87 20.66 23.60
C ILE A 213 -25.79 21.33 22.72
N PRO A 214 -24.79 22.04 23.29
CA PRO A 214 -23.69 22.62 22.53
C PRO A 214 -22.98 21.59 21.65
N THR A 215 -22.79 21.89 20.37
CA THR A 215 -22.09 20.97 19.46
C THR A 215 -20.60 20.87 19.79
N GLN A 216 -20.04 21.94 20.36
CA GLN A 216 -18.63 22.02 20.73
C GLN A 216 -18.47 22.76 22.07
N ILE A 217 -17.63 22.22 22.94
CA ILE A 217 -17.20 22.84 24.19
C ILE A 217 -15.69 23.07 24.10
N VAL A 218 -15.27 24.33 24.22
CA VAL A 218 -13.85 24.71 24.27
C VAL A 218 -13.42 24.84 25.73
N ARG A 219 -12.40 24.07 26.12
CA ARG A 219 -11.69 24.23 27.39
C ARG A 219 -10.41 25.03 27.13
N PRO A 220 -10.25 26.23 27.74
CA PRO A 220 -9.12 27.10 27.46
C PRO A 220 -7.80 26.48 27.91
N ALA A 221 -6.71 26.94 27.28
CA ALA A 221 -5.38 26.53 27.68
C ALA A 221 -5.05 27.04 29.10
N VAL A 222 -4.49 26.18 29.93
CA VAL A 222 -4.04 26.54 31.28
C VAL A 222 -2.53 26.72 31.25
N GLN A 223 -2.06 27.91 31.63
CA GLN A 223 -0.63 28.21 31.72
C GLN A 223 0.07 27.27 32.70
N ALA A 224 1.35 27.00 32.46
CA ALA A 224 2.15 26.18 33.36
C ALA A 224 2.25 26.85 34.73
N GLN A 225 1.79 26.14 35.76
CA GLN A 225 2.01 26.53 37.16
C GLN A 225 3.07 25.61 37.78
N LYS A 226 3.66 26.02 38.91
CA LYS A 226 4.70 25.25 39.61
C LYS A 226 4.17 23.83 39.90
N GLY A 227 4.70 22.81 39.20
CA GLY A 227 4.30 21.41 39.34
C GLY A 227 3.22 20.89 38.38
N ARG A 228 2.59 21.73 37.52
CA ARG A 228 1.64 21.28 36.49
C ARG A 228 2.08 21.73 35.09
N PRO A 229 2.19 20.81 34.11
CA PRO A 229 2.53 21.19 32.74
C PRO A 229 1.41 22.03 32.13
N ALA A 230 1.77 22.96 31.24
CA ALA A 230 0.80 23.72 30.46
C ALA A 230 -0.10 22.75 29.69
N GLN A 231 -1.42 22.91 29.81
CA GLN A 231 -2.37 22.14 29.04
C GLN A 231 -2.81 22.98 27.84
N PRO A 232 -2.70 22.45 26.61
CA PRO A 232 -3.19 23.16 25.44
C PRO A 232 -4.73 23.26 25.48
N GLU A 233 -5.27 24.15 24.66
CA GLU A 233 -6.71 24.29 24.46
C GLU A 233 -7.32 22.97 23.94
N ARG A 234 -8.34 22.48 24.65
CA ARG A 234 -9.03 21.22 24.32
C ARG A 234 -10.41 21.55 23.81
N LEU A 235 -10.76 21.03 22.64
CA LEU A 235 -12.10 21.16 22.09
C LEU A 235 -12.78 19.81 22.12
N LEU A 236 -13.85 19.74 22.89
CA LEU A 236 -14.72 18.59 23.03
C LEU A 236 -15.86 18.75 22.04
N ARG A 237 -16.03 17.79 21.13
CA ARG A 237 -17.20 17.77 20.25
C ARG A 237 -18.23 16.80 20.79
N LEU A 238 -19.48 17.21 20.66
CA LEU A 238 -20.64 16.36 20.90
C LEU A 238 -20.63 15.20 19.88
N ARG A 239 -20.90 13.99 20.37
CA ARG A 239 -21.03 12.78 19.57
C ARG A 239 -22.48 12.32 19.51
N ASP A 240 -22.69 11.31 18.69
CA ASP A 240 -24.01 10.73 18.46
C ASP A 240 -24.61 10.10 19.74
N ASP A 241 -23.77 9.62 20.65
CA ASP A 241 -24.16 9.09 21.97
C ASP A 241 -24.34 10.19 23.03
N TYR A 242 -24.45 11.46 22.60
CA TYR A 242 -24.47 12.65 23.45
C TYR A 242 -23.23 12.81 24.35
N SER A 243 -22.17 12.03 24.12
CA SER A 243 -20.92 12.16 24.86
C SER A 243 -20.04 13.26 24.27
N TYR A 244 -19.27 13.92 25.14
CA TYR A 244 -18.27 14.90 24.72
C TYR A 244 -16.90 14.26 24.64
N ARG A 245 -16.28 14.31 23.45
CA ARG A 245 -14.93 13.78 23.24
C ARG A 245 -14.09 14.65 22.33
N GLU A 246 -12.80 14.73 22.64
CA GLU A 246 -11.80 15.32 21.74
C GLU A 246 -11.64 14.43 20.50
N ASP A 247 -11.42 15.05 19.35
CA ASP A 247 -11.09 14.33 18.13
C ASP A 247 -9.67 13.74 18.19
N ASN A 248 -9.50 12.44 17.92
CA ASN A 248 -8.20 11.77 17.95
C ASN A 248 -7.14 12.46 17.05
N TRP A 249 -7.54 12.99 15.90
CA TRP A 249 -6.65 13.72 15.00
C TRP A 249 -6.22 15.09 15.56
N ARG A 250 -7.06 15.74 16.39
CA ARG A 250 -6.69 16.97 17.11
C ARG A 250 -5.70 16.66 18.23
N ILE A 251 -5.95 15.61 19.02
CA ILE A 251 -5.01 15.13 20.04
C ILE A 251 -3.63 14.87 19.42
N GLY A 252 -3.59 14.19 18.27
CA GLY A 252 -2.33 13.89 17.56
C GLY A 252 -1.56 15.12 17.06
N ARG A 253 -2.25 16.23 16.73
CA ARG A 253 -1.60 17.49 16.32
C ARG A 253 -1.01 18.25 17.51
N LEU A 254 -1.62 18.18 18.68
CA LEU A 254 -1.12 18.84 19.90
C LEU A 254 0.27 18.32 20.32
N VAL A 255 0.51 17.02 20.15
CA VAL A 255 1.79 16.38 20.54
C VAL A 255 2.94 16.77 19.60
N LYS A 256 2.67 16.99 18.31
CA LYS A 256 3.69 17.18 17.27
C LYS A 256 4.39 18.55 17.28
N LEU A 257 3.92 19.50 18.09
CA LEU A 257 4.58 20.81 18.25
C LEU A 257 5.85 20.76 19.14
N ARG A 258 6.21 19.59 19.67
CA ARG A 258 7.47 19.41 20.40
C ARG A 258 8.64 19.43 19.40
N LEU A 259 9.19 20.63 19.19
CA LEU A 259 10.37 20.90 18.38
C LEU A 259 11.53 19.97 18.76
N PRO A 260 12.40 19.60 17.81
CA PRO A 260 13.55 18.74 18.08
C PRO A 260 14.43 19.35 19.17
N GLY A 261 15.00 18.49 20.00
CA GLY A 261 15.90 18.91 21.08
C GLY A 261 17.13 19.68 20.57
N MET A 262 18.00 20.07 21.50
CA MET A 262 19.17 20.90 21.25
C MET A 262 19.97 20.47 20.01
N SER A 263 20.30 21.43 19.14
CA SER A 263 21.05 21.17 17.90
C SER A 263 22.38 20.48 18.20
N ARG A 264 22.90 19.70 17.23
CA ARG A 264 24.20 19.01 17.40
C ARG A 264 25.32 19.96 17.79
N LYS A 265 25.36 21.16 17.20
CA LYS A 265 26.35 22.21 17.55
C LYS A 265 26.17 22.67 19.00
N ALA A 266 24.95 22.89 19.45
CA ALA A 266 24.67 23.29 20.82
C ALA A 266 25.01 22.17 21.83
N LYS A 267 24.74 20.90 21.50
CA LYS A 267 25.20 19.74 22.30
C LYS A 267 26.72 19.68 22.42
N MET A 268 27.45 19.95 21.33
CA MET A 268 28.91 19.97 21.34
C MET A 268 29.47 21.12 22.20
N ARG A 269 28.85 22.31 22.14
CA ARG A 269 29.18 23.44 23.03
C ARG A 269 28.94 23.08 24.50
N HIS A 270 27.78 22.51 24.82
CA HIS A 270 27.46 22.08 26.19
C HIS A 270 28.46 21.02 26.71
N ARG A 271 28.85 20.06 25.86
CA ARG A 271 29.85 19.04 26.21
C ARG A 271 31.22 19.66 26.49
N ARG A 272 31.63 20.65 25.70
CA ARG A 272 32.91 21.37 25.89
C ARG A 272 32.88 22.16 27.20
N TRP A 273 31.83 22.96 27.42
CA TRP A 273 31.63 23.72 28.65
C TRP A 273 31.64 22.83 29.90
N ALA A 274 30.92 21.69 29.86
CA ALA A 274 30.92 20.73 30.96
C ALA A 274 32.34 20.19 31.24
N LYS A 275 33.09 19.83 30.19
CA LYS A 275 34.48 19.35 30.33
C LYS A 275 35.40 20.44 30.87
N GLU A 276 35.28 21.67 30.40
CA GLU A 276 36.06 22.81 30.90
C GLU A 276 35.77 23.08 32.39
N LYS A 277 34.50 23.02 32.82
CA LYS A 277 34.13 23.12 34.24
C LYS A 277 34.71 21.99 35.07
N THR A 278 34.67 20.74 34.58
CA THR A 278 35.29 19.60 35.28
C THR A 278 36.81 19.77 35.40
N MET A 279 37.48 20.15 34.31
CA MET A 279 38.94 20.36 34.31
C MET A 279 39.34 21.55 35.18
N ALA A 280 38.59 22.64 35.16
CA ALA A 280 38.83 23.80 36.03
C ALA A 280 38.63 23.43 37.50
N GLY A 281 37.58 22.66 37.83
CA GLY A 281 37.39 22.12 39.18
C GLY A 281 38.53 21.21 39.63
N GLN A 282 39.02 20.34 38.75
CA GLN A 282 40.19 19.49 39.03
C GLN A 282 41.47 20.31 39.24
N ARG A 283 41.70 21.34 38.42
CA ARG A 283 42.85 22.25 38.58
C ARG A 283 42.76 23.06 39.87
N ALA A 284 41.59 23.59 40.20
CA ALA A 284 41.38 24.30 41.45
C ALA A 284 41.52 23.39 42.68
N ALA A 285 41.04 22.15 42.60
CA ALA A 285 41.29 21.15 43.63
C ALA A 285 42.79 20.83 43.75
N ALA A 286 43.48 20.57 42.63
CA ALA A 286 44.92 20.32 42.63
C ALA A 286 45.73 21.49 43.18
N ALA A 287 45.35 22.73 42.87
CA ALA A 287 45.97 23.93 43.46
C ALA A 287 45.74 23.99 44.97
N LYS A 288 44.50 23.75 45.44
CA LYS A 288 44.21 23.62 46.88
C LYS A 288 45.01 22.52 47.57
N TYR A 289 45.22 21.38 46.91
CA TYR A 289 46.04 20.27 47.43
C TYR A 289 47.55 20.55 47.32
N GLY A 290 47.99 21.43 46.42
CA GLY A 290 49.39 21.84 46.28
C GLY A 290 49.78 22.97 47.23
N ASP A 291 48.83 23.84 47.59
CA ASP A 291 48.99 24.88 48.61
C ASP A 291 48.87 24.31 50.04
N MET A 292 48.25 23.15 50.21
CA MET A 292 48.38 22.36 51.43
C MET A 292 49.73 21.66 51.41
N GLU A 293 50.68 22.16 52.19
CA GLU A 293 51.92 21.47 52.49
C GLU A 293 51.59 20.02 52.92
N MET A 294 52.10 19.06 52.17
CA MET A 294 51.63 17.67 52.19
C MET A 294 51.97 17.00 53.51
N ASP A 295 51.05 17.02 54.47
CA ASP A 295 51.10 16.11 55.62
C ASP A 295 51.16 14.68 55.08
N GLU A 296 52.16 13.90 55.51
CA GLU A 296 52.53 12.56 55.02
C GLU A 296 51.34 11.58 54.85
N TRP A 297 50.26 11.83 55.59
CA TRP A 297 49.00 11.11 55.51
C TRP A 297 48.29 11.20 54.14
N THR A 298 48.42 12.34 53.44
CA THR A 298 47.79 12.58 52.12
C THR A 298 48.49 11.82 50.99
N LEU A 299 49.82 11.71 51.04
CA LEU A 299 50.63 10.85 50.16
C LEU A 299 50.30 9.36 50.34
N ALA A 300 50.11 8.93 51.59
CA ALA A 300 49.69 7.57 51.91
C ALA A 300 48.25 7.27 51.42
N ALA A 301 47.33 8.22 51.56
CA ALA A 301 45.97 8.10 51.04
C ALA A 301 45.93 8.05 49.50
N SER A 302 46.77 8.85 48.82
CA SER A 302 46.90 8.83 47.36
C SER A 302 47.43 7.48 46.85
N LYS A 303 48.51 6.95 47.46
CA LYS A 303 49.04 5.61 47.12
C LYS A 303 47.99 4.50 47.32
N ARG A 304 47.25 4.53 48.44
CA ARG A 304 46.15 3.57 48.68
C ARG A 304 45.05 3.65 47.63
N LEU A 305 44.67 4.86 47.21
CA LEU A 305 43.65 5.05 46.17
C LEU A 305 44.13 4.54 44.80
N GLU A 306 45.42 4.73 44.50
CA GLU A 306 46.06 4.28 43.27
C GLU A 306 46.18 2.74 43.23
N GLU A 307 46.54 2.12 44.37
CA GLU A 307 46.50 0.67 44.56
C GLU A 307 45.10 0.10 44.39
N GLN A 308 44.07 0.74 44.98
CA GLN A 308 42.67 0.32 44.80
C GLN A 308 42.22 0.44 43.34
N ARG A 309 42.62 1.50 42.62
CA ARG A 309 42.33 1.64 41.19
C ARG A 309 43.02 0.56 40.36
N ASN A 310 44.28 0.27 40.64
CA ASN A 310 45.05 -0.76 39.96
C ASN A 310 44.48 -2.17 40.26
N ALA A 311 44.06 -2.43 41.50
CA ALA A 311 43.36 -3.64 41.89
C ALA A 311 42.01 -3.78 41.17
N ALA A 312 41.22 -2.70 41.09
CA ALA A 312 39.95 -2.70 40.36
C ALA A 312 40.14 -2.90 38.85
N ALA A 313 41.19 -2.34 38.25
CA ALA A 313 41.54 -2.56 36.84
C ALA A 313 41.96 -4.01 36.58
N LYS A 314 42.79 -4.59 37.45
CA LYS A 314 43.14 -6.03 37.42
C LYS A 314 41.89 -6.90 37.55
N ALA A 315 41.00 -6.62 38.51
CA ALA A 315 39.75 -7.36 38.69
C ALA A 315 38.84 -7.29 37.46
N LYS A 316 38.72 -6.12 36.80
CA LYS A 316 37.98 -5.98 35.54
C LYS A 316 38.60 -6.82 34.42
N ASN A 317 39.92 -6.84 34.29
CA ASN A 317 40.63 -7.65 33.29
C ASN A 317 40.44 -9.16 33.54
N VAL A 318 40.51 -9.60 34.80
CA VAL A 318 40.22 -11.00 35.17
C VAL A 318 38.77 -11.36 34.82
N LYS A 319 37.81 -10.50 35.17
CA LYS A 319 36.39 -10.71 34.84
C LYS A 319 36.16 -10.78 33.33
N ALA A 320 36.85 -9.95 32.54
CA ALA A 320 36.80 -9.97 31.08
C ALA A 320 37.38 -11.28 30.50
N LYS A 321 38.54 -11.74 31.00
CA LYS A 321 39.13 -13.04 30.61
C LYS A 321 38.21 -14.22 30.94
N ASN A 322 37.64 -14.25 32.14
CA ASN A 322 36.70 -15.31 32.55
C ASN A 322 35.43 -15.30 31.71
N LYS A 323 34.92 -14.12 31.35
CA LYS A 323 33.78 -13.99 30.43
C LYS A 323 34.13 -14.51 29.03
N ALA A 324 35.31 -14.18 28.50
CA ALA A 324 35.78 -14.68 27.22
C ALA A 324 35.93 -16.21 27.22
N ALA A 325 36.51 -16.79 28.27
CA ALA A 325 36.64 -18.24 28.44
C ALA A 325 35.28 -18.95 28.50
N LYS A 326 34.31 -18.42 29.26
CA LYS A 326 32.94 -18.95 29.28
C LYS A 326 32.26 -18.90 27.92
N MET A 327 32.43 -17.80 27.18
CA MET A 327 31.87 -17.66 25.83
C MET A 327 32.53 -18.65 24.84
N ALA A 328 33.85 -18.87 24.95
CA ALA A 328 34.56 -19.86 24.15
C ALA A 328 34.07 -21.28 24.45
N ALA A 329 33.96 -21.67 25.73
CA ALA A 329 33.43 -22.99 26.13
C ALA A 329 31.98 -23.22 25.65
N LYS A 330 31.12 -22.19 25.74
CA LYS A 330 29.75 -22.26 25.21
C LYS A 330 29.73 -22.45 23.69
N LYS A 331 30.63 -21.80 22.96
CA LYS A 331 30.77 -21.94 21.50
C LYS A 331 31.25 -23.34 21.10
N THR A 332 32.15 -23.96 21.87
CA THR A 332 32.59 -25.34 21.66
C THR A 332 31.47 -26.35 21.94
N LYS A 333 30.65 -26.11 22.98
CA LYS A 333 29.48 -26.96 23.31
C LYS A 333 28.35 -26.87 22.28
N GLN A 334 28.18 -25.74 21.58
CA GLN A 334 27.21 -25.59 20.49
C GLN A 334 27.66 -26.20 19.16
N LYS A 335 28.95 -26.54 19.02
CA LYS A 335 29.53 -27.17 17.82
C LYS A 335 29.62 -28.70 17.90
N ARG A 336 29.42 -29.29 19.08
CA ARG A 336 29.29 -30.74 19.30
C ARG A 336 27.81 -31.10 19.35
#